data_AF-A0A3B8KFN3-F1
#
_entry.id   AF-A0A3B8KFN3-F1
#
_cell.length_a   1.000
_cell.length_b   1.000
_cell.length_c   1.000
_cell.angle_alpha   90.00
_cell.angle_beta   90.00
_cell.angle_gamma   90.00
#
_symmetry.space_group_name_H-M   'P 1'
#
loop_
_entity.id
_entity.type
_entity.pdbx_description
1 polymer ?
#
loop_
_entity_poly.entity_id
_entity_poly.type
_entity_poly.pdbx_seq_one_letter_code
_entity_poly.pdbx_strand_id
1 'polypeptide(L)' 'MNTEKLKILINHLKGHNEDHAKEIIELAQKAKKLGHDEVHDLLLKSAEELRVSNISLEKAEKLLAKER' A
#
# COMPACT_ATOMS: atom_id res chain seq x y z
N MET A 1 7.45 12.04 19.87
CA MET A 1 6.78 12.09 18.55
C MET A 1 5.56 12.99 18.69
N ASN A 2 5.29 13.91 17.76
CA ASN A 2 4.14 14.83 17.80
C ASN A 2 3.16 14.54 16.65
N THR A 3 1.97 15.12 16.69
CA THR A 3 0.90 14.91 15.68
C THR A 3 1.36 15.21 14.26
N GLU A 4 2.13 16.28 14.06
CA GLU A 4 2.64 16.64 12.74
C GLU A 4 3.62 15.60 12.19
N LYS A 5 4.55 15.13 13.02
CA LYS A 5 5.48 14.06 12.64
C LYS A 5 4.75 12.75 12.35
N LEU A 6 3.68 12.43 13.08
CA LEU A 6 2.86 11.25 12.81
C LEU A 6 2.15 11.35 11.45
N LYS A 7 1.58 12.51 11.09
CA LYS A 7 0.98 12.73 9.77
C LYS A 7 1.99 12.55 8.63
N ILE A 8 3.19 13.11 8.78
CA ILE A 8 4.27 12.94 7.79
C ILE A 8 4.59 11.46 7.58
N LEU A 9 4.71 10.69 8.66
CA LEU A 9 5.00 9.26 8.59
C LEU A 9 3.85 8.46 7.95
N ILE A 10 2.59 8.79 8.25
CA ILE A 10 1.42 8.16 7.61
C ILE A 10 1.41 8.46 6.10
N ASN A 11 1.68 9.70 5.70
CA ASN A 11 1.77 10.08 4.29
C ASN A 11 2.91 9.37 3.57
N HIS A 12 4.09 9.30 4.20
CA HIS A 12 5.23 8.56 3.66
C HIS A 12 4.90 7.07 3.47
N LEU A 13 4.25 6.45 4.46
CA LEU A 13 3.87 5.04 4.39
C LEU A 13 2.86 4.77 3.27
N LYS A 14 1.86 5.66 3.06
CA LYS A 14 0.93 5.54 1.93
C LYS A 14 1.66 5.54 0.58
N GLY A 15 2.58 6.48 0.39
CA GLY A 15 3.37 6.55 -0.84
C GLY A 15 4.23 5.30 -1.02
N HIS A 16 4.86 4.82 0.04
CA HIS A 16 5.67 3.61 0.00
C HIS A 16 4.86 2.35 -0.36
N ASN A 17 3.63 2.23 0.15
CA ASN A 17 2.70 1.16 -0.22
C ASN A 17 2.30 1.22 -1.70
N GLU A 18 2.16 2.42 -2.28
CA GLU A 18 1.87 2.57 -3.71
C GLU A 18 3.04 2.11 -4.58
N ASP A 19 4.28 2.40 -4.17
CA ASP A 19 5.47 1.95 -4.89
C ASP A 19 5.65 0.43 -4.77
N HIS A 20 5.49 -0.14 -3.58
CA HIS A 20 5.49 -1.60 -3.38
C HIS A 20 4.38 -2.30 -4.18
N ALA A 21 3.18 -1.73 -4.25
CA ALA A 21 2.10 -2.30 -5.05
C ALA A 21 2.47 -2.38 -6.54
N LYS A 22 3.15 -1.36 -7.09
CA LYS A 22 3.64 -1.40 -8.49
C LYS A 22 4.68 -2.51 -8.67
N GLU A 23 5.66 -2.61 -7.79
CA GLU A 23 6.70 -3.64 -7.85
C GLU A 23 6.10 -5.06 -7.77
N ILE A 24 5.13 -5.26 -6.87
CA ILE A 24 4.42 -6.53 -6.73
C ILE A 24 3.62 -6.86 -8.00
N ILE A 25 2.99 -5.88 -8.66
CA ILE A 25 2.29 -6.10 -9.93
C ILE A 25 3.27 -6.53 -11.02
N GLU A 26 4.46 -5.93 -11.10
CA GLU A 26 5.50 -6.36 -12.04
C GLU A 26 5.96 -7.80 -11.78
N LEU A 27 6.10 -8.19 -10.50
CA LEU A 27 6.37 -9.57 -10.12
C LEU A 27 5.23 -10.50 -10.52
N ALA A 28 3.98 -10.08 -10.32
CA ALA A 28 2.81 -10.86 -10.73
C ALA A 28 2.84 -11.12 -12.24
N GLN A 29 3.16 -10.10 -13.05
CA GLN A 29 3.28 -10.25 -14.50
C GLN A 29 4.40 -11.22 -14.90
N LYS A 30 5.53 -11.20 -14.19
CA LYS A 30 6.63 -12.17 -14.41
C LYS A 30 6.18 -13.59 -14.04
N ALA A 31 5.49 -13.77 -12.90
CA ALA A 31 4.94 -15.07 -12.49
C ALA A 31 3.99 -15.64 -13.55
N LYS A 32 3.10 -14.80 -14.11
CA LYS A 32 2.19 -15.20 -15.19
C LYS A 32 2.94 -15.66 -16.45
N LYS A 33 3.99 -14.93 -16.87
CA LYS A 33 4.83 -15.31 -18.02
C LYS A 33 5.57 -16.63 -17.82
N LEU A 34 5.84 -17.01 -16.58
CA LEU A 34 6.51 -18.27 -16.22
C LEU A 34 5.52 -19.43 -15.99
N GLY A 35 4.20 -19.21 -16.15
CA GLY A 35 3.17 -20.24 -15.95
C GLY A 35 2.79 -20.49 -14.49
N HIS A 36 3.16 -19.60 -13.57
CA HIS A 36 2.81 -19.71 -12.15
C HIS A 36 1.54 -18.92 -11.83
N ASP A 37 0.39 -19.43 -12.25
CA ASP A 37 -0.91 -18.75 -12.15
C ASP A 37 -1.33 -18.47 -10.70
N GLU A 38 -1.20 -19.44 -9.79
CA GLU A 38 -1.55 -19.23 -8.38
C GLU A 38 -0.65 -18.17 -7.71
N VAL A 39 0.63 -18.12 -8.07
CA VAL A 39 1.57 -17.11 -7.57
C VAL A 39 1.23 -15.73 -8.12
N HIS A 40 0.82 -15.64 -9.38
CA HIS A 40 0.33 -14.41 -9.99
C HIS A 40 -0.87 -13.86 -9.22
N ASP A 41 -1.87 -14.70 -8.94
CA ASP A 41 -3.09 -14.29 -8.24
C ASP A 41 -2.79 -13.83 -6.80
N LEU A 42 -1.91 -14.55 -6.09
CA LEU A 42 -1.48 -14.16 -4.75
C LEU A 42 -0.71 -12.83 -4.74
N LEU A 43 0.14 -12.57 -5.74
CA LEU A 43 0.84 -11.30 -5.88
C LEU A 43 -0.14 -10.15 -6.18
N LEU A 44 -1.10 -10.34 -7.08
CA LEU A 44 -2.13 -9.33 -7.32
C LEU A 44 -2.94 -9.03 -6.05
N LYS A 45 -3.28 -10.06 -5.28
CA LYS A 45 -3.96 -9.89 -3.99
C LYS A 45 -3.10 -9.10 -2.99
N SER A 46 -1.81 -9.39 -2.91
CA SER A 46 -0.87 -8.64 -2.05
C SER A 46 -0.79 -7.16 -2.41
N ALA A 47 -0.74 -6.82 -3.71
CA ALA A 47 -0.80 -5.43 -4.16
C ALA A 47 -2.13 -4.74 -3.78
N GLU A 48 -3.25 -5.45 -3.84
CA GLU A 48 -4.55 -4.91 -3.42
C GLU A 48 -4.63 -4.71 -1.90
N GLU A 49 -4.07 -5.61 -1.10
CA GLU A 49 -4.01 -5.46 0.36
C GLU A 49 -3.25 -4.19 0.77
N LEU A 50 -2.20 -3.79 0.03
CA LEU A 50 -1.53 -2.50 0.21
C LEU A 50 -2.43 -1.30 -0.12
N ARG A 51 -3.26 -1.39 -1.17
CA ARG A 51 -4.26 -0.34 -1.47
C ARG A 51 -5.31 -0.24 -0.37
N VAL A 52 -5.79 -1.37 0.15
CA VAL A 52 -6.73 -1.39 1.29
C VAL A 52 -6.09 -0.82 2.56
N SER A 53 -4.81 -1.11 2.80
CA SER A 53 -4.04 -0.50 3.89
C SER A 53 -4.03 1.04 3.77
N ASN A 54 -3.83 1.57 2.55
CA ASN A 54 -3.85 3.02 2.31
C ASN A 54 -5.19 3.67 2.63
N ILE A 55 -6.33 2.99 2.45
CA ILE A 55 -7.65 3.51 2.86
C ILE A 55 -7.71 3.73 4.37
N SER A 56 -7.15 2.81 5.16
CA SER A 56 -7.12 2.93 6.62
C SER A 56 -6.15 4.03 7.06
N LEU A 57 -4.99 4.13 6.42
CA LEU A 57 -4.01 5.20 6.66
C LEU A 57 -4.58 6.58 6.33
N GLU A 58 -5.32 6.72 5.24
CA GLU A 58 -5.98 7.98 4.87
C GLU A 58 -7.04 8.39 5.89
N LYS A 59 -7.83 7.44 6.40
CA LYS A 59 -8.79 7.70 7.48
C LYS A 59 -8.08 8.17 8.76
N ALA A 60 -6.99 7.51 9.14
CA ALA A 60 -6.20 7.89 10.30
C ALA A 60 -5.63 9.31 10.16
N GLU A 61 -5.05 9.64 9.01
CA GLU A 61 -4.55 10.99 8.72
C GLU A 61 -5.65 12.05 8.83
N LYS A 62 -6.85 11.79 8.27
CA LYS A 62 -8.00 12.70 8.34
C LYS A 62 -8.47 12.95 9.77
N LEU A 63 -8.41 11.96 10.65
CA LEU A 63 -8.76 12.13 12.06
C LEU A 63 -7.78 13.09 12.76
N LEU A 64 -6.47 12.91 12.52
CA LEU A 64 -5.44 13.80 13.06
C LEU A 64 -5.56 15.24 12.53
N ALA A 65 -6.21 15.47 11.38
CA ALA A 65 -6.50 16.80 10.84
C ALA A 65 -7.71 17.49 11.48
N LYS A 66 -8.66 16.71 12.02
CA LYS A 66 -9.88 17.22 12.68
C LYS A 66 -9.67 17.58 14.14
N GLU A 67 -8.61 17.10 14.78
CA GLU A 67 -8.24 17.42 16.16
C GLU A 67 -7.49 18.77 16.30
N ARG A 68 -7.51 19.63 15.27
CA ARG A 68 -6.93 20.98 15.29
C ARG A 68 -7.95 22.04 15.65
#